data_AF-A0A6B2E3V5-F1
#
_entry.id   AF-A0A6B2E3V5-F1
#
_cell.length_a   1.000
_cell.length_b   1.000
_cell.length_c   1.000
_cell.angle_alpha   90.00
_cell.angle_beta   90.00
_cell.angle_gamma   90.00
#
_symmetry.space_group_name_H-M   'P 1'
#
loop_
_entity.id
_entity.type
_entity.pdbx_description
1 polymer ?
#
loop_
_entity_poly.entity_id
_entity_poly.type
_entity_poly.pdbx_seq_one_letter_code
_entity_poly.pdbx_strand_id
1 'polypeptide(L)'
;AIRGLGLAATGRAKQARRDYEQLTTRLRHGAQAQRATMARGWLNLLTDRLDDARVDLETAVPTSYLGGSARISLWARAWLARTQFLTGELDSALTTVREAEELQDRTGILLTGPLLSWTAAAVHALRGEWDAADAHLLRSDTGASGYPIMRIPGLLARAHVAEAR
;
A
#
# COMPACT_ATOMS: atom_id res chain seq x y z
N ALA A 1 4.31 -5.63 -15.60
CA ALA A 1 3.46 -5.02 -14.55
C ALA A 1 3.08 -3.59 -14.91
N ILE A 2 3.99 -2.60 -14.81
CA ILE A 2 3.68 -1.15 -14.88
C ILE A 2 2.75 -0.71 -16.04
N ARG A 3 2.86 -1.32 -17.23
CA ARG A 3 1.95 -1.06 -18.36
C ARG A 3 0.46 -1.15 -17.98
N GLY A 4 0.07 -2.13 -17.17
CA GLY A 4 -1.32 -2.29 -16.73
C GLY A 4 -1.79 -1.13 -15.87
N LEU A 5 -0.95 -0.64 -14.95
CA LEU A 5 -1.26 0.55 -14.15
C LEU A 5 -1.37 1.81 -15.05
N GLY A 6 -0.47 1.95 -16.03
CA GLY A 6 -0.54 3.05 -17.00
C GLY A 6 -1.84 3.03 -17.83
N LEU A 7 -2.26 1.86 -18.29
CA LEU A 7 -3.53 1.71 -19.01
C LEU A 7 -4.72 2.12 -18.15
N ALA A 8 -4.74 1.71 -16.88
CA ALA A 8 -5.79 2.09 -15.94
C ALA A 8 -5.85 3.61 -15.72
N ALA A 9 -4.68 4.25 -15.53
CA ALA A 9 -4.58 5.71 -15.39
C ALA A 9 -5.10 6.47 -16.64
N THR A 10 -5.07 5.84 -17.82
CA THR A 10 -5.65 6.38 -19.06
C THR A 10 -7.11 5.97 -19.32
N GLY A 11 -7.84 5.52 -18.29
CA GLY A 11 -9.25 5.12 -18.41
C GLY A 11 -9.49 3.71 -18.99
N ARG A 12 -8.44 2.92 -19.22
CA ARG A 12 -8.53 1.57 -19.82
C ARG A 12 -8.45 0.45 -18.77
N ALA A 13 -9.08 0.66 -17.61
CA ALA A 13 -9.01 -0.26 -16.46
C ALA A 13 -9.48 -1.70 -16.79
N LYS A 14 -10.55 -1.86 -17.59
CA LYS A 14 -11.03 -3.19 -18.02
C LYS A 14 -9.98 -3.97 -18.81
N GLN A 15 -9.22 -3.27 -19.66
CA GLN A 15 -8.14 -3.90 -20.41
C GLN A 15 -6.95 -4.23 -19.52
N ALA A 16 -6.55 -3.28 -18.66
CA ALA A 16 -5.48 -3.50 -17.69
C ALA A 16 -5.73 -4.76 -16.84
N ARG A 17 -6.97 -4.98 -16.42
CA ARG A 17 -7.35 -6.17 -15.65
C ARG A 17 -7.16 -7.47 -16.43
N ARG A 18 -7.67 -7.54 -17.66
CA ARG A 18 -7.47 -8.72 -18.53
C ARG A 18 -5.99 -9.02 -18.75
N ASP A 19 -5.19 -7.98 -18.96
CA ASP A 19 -3.74 -8.12 -19.15
C ASP A 19 -3.07 -8.67 -17.88
N TYR A 20 -3.50 -8.23 -16.68
CA TYR A 20 -2.99 -8.76 -15.42
C TYR A 20 -3.42 -10.19 -15.14
N GLU A 21 -4.68 -10.55 -15.38
CA GLU A 21 -5.18 -11.94 -15.22
C GLU A 21 -4.34 -12.92 -16.05
N GLN A 22 -4.09 -12.58 -17.32
CA GLN A 22 -3.23 -13.38 -18.20
C GLN A 22 -1.79 -13.44 -17.68
N LEU A 23 -1.24 -12.31 -17.24
CA LEU A 23 0.15 -12.24 -16.77
C LEU A 23 0.37 -13.06 -15.49
N THR A 24 -0.52 -12.96 -14.50
CA THR A 24 -0.43 -13.72 -13.25
C THR A 24 -0.66 -15.21 -13.45
N THR A 25 -1.37 -15.61 -14.50
CA THR A 25 -1.55 -17.04 -14.83
C THR A 25 -0.27 -17.65 -15.38
N ARG A 26 0.53 -16.85 -16.12
CA ARG A 26 1.82 -17.27 -16.70
C ARG A 26 2.97 -17.23 -15.69
N LEU A 27 3.00 -16.23 -14.83
CA LEU A 27 4.04 -16.07 -13.81
C LEU A 27 3.63 -16.79 -12.52
N ARG A 28 4.13 -18.01 -12.33
CA ARG A 28 3.77 -18.84 -11.17
C ARG A 28 4.46 -18.41 -9.88
N HIS A 29 5.76 -18.11 -9.92
CA HIS A 29 6.60 -17.91 -8.73
C HIS A 29 7.63 -16.78 -8.88
N GLY A 30 8.26 -16.41 -7.76
CA GLY A 30 9.35 -15.43 -7.68
C GLY A 30 8.90 -13.97 -7.71
N ALA A 31 9.89 -13.06 -7.63
CA ALA A 31 9.65 -11.62 -7.53
C ALA A 31 8.83 -11.01 -8.68
N GLN A 32 8.87 -11.58 -9.89
CA GLN A 32 8.05 -11.08 -11.01
C GLN A 32 6.57 -11.45 -10.86
N ALA A 33 6.28 -12.67 -10.39
CA ALA A 33 4.92 -13.09 -10.05
C ALA A 33 4.39 -12.21 -8.90
N GLN A 34 5.20 -12.05 -7.84
CA GLN A 34 4.86 -11.18 -6.70
C GLN A 34 4.55 -9.74 -7.15
N ARG A 35 5.37 -9.17 -8.05
CA ARG A 35 5.14 -7.82 -8.60
C ARG A 35 3.84 -7.75 -9.40
N ALA A 36 3.56 -8.75 -10.22
CA ALA A 36 2.35 -8.79 -11.04
C ALA A 36 1.10 -8.87 -10.16
N THR A 37 1.11 -9.73 -9.13
CA THR A 37 0.02 -9.86 -8.16
C THR A 37 -0.18 -8.56 -7.38
N MET A 38 0.89 -7.96 -6.83
CA MET A 38 0.80 -6.66 -6.13
C MET A 38 0.22 -5.57 -7.02
N ALA A 39 0.65 -5.49 -8.28
CA ALA A 39 0.16 -4.48 -9.21
C ALA A 39 -1.31 -4.73 -9.64
N ARG A 40 -1.76 -5.98 -9.68
CA ARG A 40 -3.18 -6.34 -9.88
C ARG A 40 -4.02 -5.93 -8.66
N GLY A 41 -3.54 -6.19 -7.45
CA GLY A 41 -4.18 -5.74 -6.22
C GLY A 41 -4.32 -4.23 -6.15
N TRP A 42 -3.27 -3.48 -6.52
CA TRP A 42 -3.35 -2.02 -6.63
C TRP A 42 -4.35 -1.56 -7.70
N LEU A 43 -4.41 -2.22 -8.86
CA LEU A 43 -5.44 -1.93 -9.86
C LEU A 43 -6.85 -2.14 -9.30
N ASN A 44 -7.08 -3.26 -8.61
CA ASN A 44 -8.38 -3.56 -8.01
C ASN A 44 -8.80 -2.47 -7.04
N LEU A 45 -7.89 -2.02 -6.18
CA LEU A 45 -8.12 -0.89 -5.26
C LEU A 45 -8.51 0.39 -6.00
N LEU A 46 -7.76 0.77 -7.05
CA LEU A 46 -8.06 1.97 -7.86
C LEU A 46 -9.40 1.89 -8.61
N THR A 47 -9.96 0.68 -8.75
CA THR A 47 -11.23 0.43 -9.44
C THR A 47 -12.35 0.02 -8.49
N ASP A 48 -12.18 0.27 -7.19
CA ASP A 48 -13.16 0.01 -6.13
C ASP A 48 -13.58 -1.46 -6.00
N ARG A 49 -12.64 -2.39 -6.27
CA ARG A 49 -12.80 -3.84 -6.06
C ARG A 49 -12.05 -4.25 -4.80
N LEU A 50 -12.53 -3.78 -3.65
CA LEU A 50 -11.79 -3.85 -2.38
C LEU A 50 -11.49 -5.29 -1.93
N ASP A 51 -12.45 -6.22 -2.08
CA ASP A 51 -12.25 -7.63 -1.73
C ASP A 51 -11.14 -8.28 -2.57
N ASP A 52 -11.17 -8.10 -3.90
CA ASP A 52 -10.15 -8.61 -4.80
C ASP A 52 -8.79 -7.94 -4.53
N ALA A 53 -8.80 -6.64 -4.22
CA ALA A 53 -7.60 -5.90 -3.88
C ALA A 53 -6.94 -6.48 -2.63
N ARG A 54 -7.73 -6.75 -1.59
CA ARG A 54 -7.27 -7.34 -0.34
C ARG A 54 -6.59 -8.69 -0.61
N VAL A 55 -7.27 -9.61 -1.27
CA VAL A 55 -6.75 -10.97 -1.56
C VAL A 55 -5.44 -10.90 -2.33
N ASP A 56 -5.36 -10.06 -3.36
CA ASP A 56 -4.15 -9.92 -4.18
C ASP A 56 -2.99 -9.30 -3.41
N LEU A 57 -3.26 -8.29 -2.60
CA LEU A 57 -2.23 -7.61 -1.82
C LEU A 57 -1.69 -8.52 -0.72
N GLU A 58 -2.57 -9.22 0.02
CA GLU A 58 -2.17 -10.26 1.00
C GLU A 58 -1.32 -11.34 0.34
N THR A 59 -1.72 -11.83 -0.84
CA THR A 59 -0.96 -12.84 -1.59
C THR A 59 0.44 -12.32 -1.97
N ALA A 60 0.61 -11.01 -2.17
CA ALA A 60 1.88 -10.41 -2.53
C ALA A 60 2.77 -10.04 -1.33
N VAL A 61 2.29 -10.19 -0.09
CA VAL A 61 3.05 -9.90 1.14
C VAL A 61 4.22 -10.86 1.41
N PRO A 62 4.05 -12.21 1.36
CA PRO A 62 5.07 -13.15 1.81
C PRO A 62 6.39 -13.06 1.03
N THR A 63 7.50 -13.27 1.74
CA THR A 63 8.85 -13.37 1.18
C THR A 63 9.43 -14.78 1.27
N SER A 64 8.65 -15.77 1.73
CA SER A 64 9.18 -17.08 2.11
C SER A 64 9.72 -17.89 0.92
N TYR A 65 11.01 -18.22 1.05
CA TYR A 65 11.80 -19.29 0.41
C TYR A 65 11.93 -19.36 -1.13
N LEU A 66 11.12 -18.64 -1.91
CA LEU A 66 11.12 -18.73 -3.39
C LEU A 66 11.60 -17.45 -4.13
N GLY A 67 12.43 -16.62 -3.48
CA GLY A 67 13.03 -15.46 -4.15
C GLY A 67 12.07 -14.25 -4.31
N GLY A 68 11.28 -13.95 -3.27
CA GLY A 68 10.48 -12.73 -3.19
C GLY A 68 11.34 -11.47 -2.96
N SER A 69 10.73 -10.29 -3.08
CA SER A 69 11.40 -9.00 -2.88
C SER A 69 10.80 -8.26 -1.68
N ALA A 70 11.65 -7.93 -0.70
CA ALA A 70 11.23 -7.10 0.44
C ALA A 70 10.59 -5.77 0.00
N ARG A 71 11.11 -5.15 -1.07
CA ARG A 71 10.53 -3.92 -1.63
C ARG A 71 9.12 -4.13 -2.16
N ILE A 72 8.85 -5.27 -2.81
CA ILE A 72 7.50 -5.59 -3.29
C ILE A 72 6.57 -5.86 -2.10
N SER A 73 7.05 -6.58 -1.09
CA SER A 73 6.28 -6.82 0.15
C SER A 73 5.94 -5.53 0.88
N LEU A 74 6.84 -4.55 0.93
CA LEU A 74 6.56 -3.24 1.51
C LEU A 74 5.47 -2.48 0.74
N TRP A 75 5.52 -2.49 -0.59
CA TRP A 75 4.45 -1.92 -1.42
C TRP A 75 3.12 -2.66 -1.24
N ALA A 76 3.14 -3.98 -1.16
CA ALA A 76 1.96 -4.80 -0.93
C ALA A 76 1.32 -4.46 0.42
N ARG A 77 2.11 -4.42 1.51
CA ARG A 77 1.64 -4.04 2.85
C ARG A 77 1.09 -2.63 2.90
N ALA A 78 1.75 -1.66 2.27
CA ALA A 78 1.30 -0.27 2.30
C ALA A 78 -0.07 -0.07 1.64
N TRP A 79 -0.31 -0.72 0.50
CA TRP A 79 -1.63 -0.71 -0.13
C TRP A 79 -2.63 -1.61 0.59
N LEU A 80 -2.20 -2.74 1.18
CA LEU A 80 -3.08 -3.62 1.96
C LEU A 80 -3.64 -2.89 3.19
N ALA A 81 -2.79 -2.20 3.94
CA ALA A 81 -3.23 -1.39 5.07
C ALA A 81 -4.27 -0.35 4.64
N ARG A 82 -4.07 0.29 3.48
CA ARG A 82 -5.05 1.25 2.95
C ARG A 82 -6.37 0.57 2.57
N THR A 83 -6.33 -0.61 1.95
CA THR A 83 -7.53 -1.39 1.65
C THR A 83 -8.28 -1.77 2.93
N GLN A 84 -7.58 -2.28 3.94
CA GLN A 84 -8.15 -2.63 5.25
C GLN A 84 -8.80 -1.42 5.94
N PHE A 85 -8.15 -0.25 5.88
CA PHE A 85 -8.75 0.98 6.37
C PHE A 85 -10.06 1.33 5.64
N LEU A 86 -10.08 1.23 4.29
CA LEU A 86 -11.27 1.54 3.49
C LEU A 86 -12.42 0.53 3.70
N THR A 87 -12.11 -0.70 4.10
CA THR A 87 -13.11 -1.73 4.45
C THR A 87 -13.52 -1.69 5.93
N GLY A 88 -12.98 -0.77 6.73
CA GLY A 88 -13.31 -0.62 8.15
C GLY A 88 -12.55 -1.55 9.09
N GLU A 89 -11.56 -2.30 8.60
CA GLU A 89 -10.74 -3.23 9.37
C GLU A 89 -9.55 -2.54 10.05
N LEU A 90 -9.86 -1.62 10.98
CA LEU A 90 -8.88 -0.68 11.55
C LEU A 90 -7.72 -1.37 12.28
N ASP A 91 -7.98 -2.42 13.07
CA ASP A 91 -6.92 -3.15 13.80
C ASP A 91 -6.03 -3.96 12.86
N SER A 92 -6.61 -4.55 11.81
CA SER A 92 -5.87 -5.22 10.76
C SER A 92 -4.96 -4.24 10.03
N ALA A 93 -5.46 -3.03 9.73
CA ALA A 93 -4.68 -1.98 9.09
C ALA A 93 -3.46 -1.58 9.93
N LEU A 94 -3.63 -1.33 11.24
CA LEU A 94 -2.52 -1.00 12.14
C LEU A 94 -1.53 -2.17 12.30
N THR A 95 -2.02 -3.40 12.34
CA THR A 95 -1.15 -4.59 12.37
C THR A 95 -0.29 -4.67 11.12
N THR A 96 -0.90 -4.50 9.93
CA THR A 96 -0.17 -4.48 8.65
C THR A 96 0.86 -3.35 8.60
N VAL A 97 0.52 -2.16 9.13
CA VAL A 97 1.47 -1.04 9.23
C VAL A 97 2.67 -1.42 10.07
N ARG A 98 2.46 -1.92 11.30
CA ARG A 98 3.54 -2.31 12.21
C ARG A 98 4.46 -3.36 11.60
N GLU A 99 3.92 -4.40 10.98
CA GLU A 99 4.74 -5.41 10.29
C GLU A 99 5.55 -4.83 9.13
N ALA A 100 4.99 -3.85 8.42
CA ALA A 100 5.70 -3.16 7.37
C ALA A 100 6.86 -2.34 7.94
N GLU A 101 6.62 -1.59 9.01
CA GLU A 101 7.65 -0.80 9.70
C GLU A 101 8.79 -1.70 10.21
N GLU A 102 8.48 -2.84 10.83
CA GLU A 102 9.51 -3.82 11.23
C GLU A 102 10.34 -4.33 10.03
N LEU A 103 9.73 -4.49 8.86
CA LEU A 103 10.45 -4.82 7.63
C LEU A 103 11.26 -3.64 7.09
N GLN A 104 10.79 -2.41 7.23
CA GLN A 104 11.53 -1.21 6.87
C GLN A 104 12.79 -1.08 7.73
N ASP A 105 12.66 -1.28 9.05
CA ASP A 105 13.77 -1.21 10.00
C ASP A 105 14.85 -2.24 9.67
N ARG A 106 14.45 -3.48 9.35
CA ARG A 106 15.39 -4.55 8.98
C ARG A 106 16.07 -4.33 7.62
N THR A 107 15.43 -3.65 6.68
CA THR A 107 15.91 -3.55 5.28
C THR A 107 16.45 -2.19 4.89
N GLY A 108 16.16 -1.14 5.67
CA GLY A 108 16.46 0.25 5.34
C GLY A 108 15.62 0.83 4.19
N ILE A 109 14.58 0.14 3.73
CA ILE A 109 13.77 0.57 2.57
C ILE A 109 12.60 1.43 3.04
N LEU A 110 12.77 2.76 2.99
CA LEU A 110 11.81 3.71 3.56
C LEU A 110 10.75 4.27 2.58
N LEU A 111 10.81 3.87 1.30
CA LEU A 111 10.01 4.48 0.22
C LEU A 111 8.49 4.48 0.47
N THR A 112 7.97 3.49 1.20
CA THR A 112 6.54 3.33 1.51
C THR A 112 6.13 3.93 2.86
N GLY A 113 7.07 4.46 3.64
CA GLY A 113 6.84 4.96 5.01
C GLY A 113 5.72 6.00 5.11
N PRO A 114 5.66 7.01 4.24
CA PRO A 114 4.58 8.00 4.25
C PRO A 114 3.20 7.41 3.93
N LEU A 115 3.13 6.39 3.06
CA LEU A 115 1.86 5.71 2.73
C LEU A 115 1.36 4.87 3.91
N LEU A 116 2.27 4.22 4.63
CA LEU A 116 1.95 3.52 5.87
C LEU A 116 1.47 4.50 6.95
N SER A 117 2.20 5.60 7.13
CA SER A 117 1.89 6.65 8.11
C SER A 117 0.56 7.34 7.81
N TRP A 118 0.20 7.52 6.55
CA TRP A 118 -1.13 8.04 6.18
C TRP A 118 -2.25 7.15 6.73
N THR A 119 -2.13 5.83 6.56
CA THR A 119 -3.14 4.91 7.06
C THR A 119 -3.19 4.92 8.59
N ALA A 120 -2.05 4.83 9.26
CA ALA A 120 -2.01 4.83 10.72
C ALA A 120 -2.54 6.14 11.33
N ALA A 121 -2.13 7.29 10.80
CA ALA A 121 -2.63 8.59 11.24
C ALA A 121 -4.15 8.70 11.10
N ALA A 122 -4.71 8.21 9.99
CA ALA A 122 -6.16 8.20 9.78
C ALA A 122 -6.89 7.29 10.77
N VAL A 123 -6.36 6.09 11.06
CA VAL A 123 -6.95 5.19 12.07
C VAL A 123 -6.91 5.83 13.46
N HIS A 124 -5.76 6.35 13.89
CA HIS A 124 -5.61 6.98 15.20
C HIS A 124 -6.51 8.21 15.34
N ALA A 125 -6.61 9.04 14.30
CA ALA A 125 -7.52 10.19 14.29
C ALA A 125 -8.99 9.77 14.43
N LEU A 126 -9.45 8.73 13.73
CA LEU A 126 -10.81 8.19 13.89
C LEU A 126 -11.09 7.69 15.32
N ARG A 127 -10.05 7.27 16.05
CA ARG A 127 -10.15 6.82 17.45
C ARG A 127 -10.00 7.95 18.46
N GLY A 128 -9.69 9.17 18.03
CA GLY A 128 -9.35 10.28 18.92
C GLY A 128 -7.98 10.14 19.61
N GLU A 129 -7.12 9.26 19.09
CA GLU A 129 -5.76 9.00 19.61
C GLU A 129 -4.77 10.02 19.04
N TRP A 130 -4.95 11.30 19.41
CA TRP A 130 -4.27 12.44 18.77
C TRP A 130 -2.75 12.37 18.83
N ASP A 131 -2.18 11.98 19.98
CA ASP A 131 -0.72 11.87 20.13
C ASP A 131 -0.12 10.84 19.16
N ALA A 132 -0.83 9.72 18.95
CA ALA A 132 -0.40 8.68 18.00
C ALA A 132 -0.58 9.14 16.55
N ALA A 133 -1.66 9.87 16.25
CA ALA A 133 -1.87 10.46 14.94
C ALA A 133 -0.75 11.46 14.60
N ASP A 134 -0.42 12.38 15.52
CA ASP A 134 0.64 13.38 15.35
C ASP A 134 2.03 12.75 15.20
N ALA A 135 2.32 11.67 15.94
CA ALA A 135 3.55 10.91 15.78
C ALA A 135 3.69 10.35 14.34
N HIS A 136 2.61 9.85 13.75
CA HIS A 136 2.62 9.39 12.36
C HIS A 136 2.69 10.54 11.35
N LEU A 137 2.11 11.72 11.65
CA LEU A 137 2.31 12.90 10.80
C LEU A 137 3.79 13.30 10.73
N LEU A 138 4.50 13.32 11.86
CA LEU A 138 5.93 13.59 11.90
C LEU A 138 6.73 12.55 11.11
N ARG A 139 6.41 11.25 11.26
CA ARG A 139 7.06 10.16 10.49
C ARG A 139 6.79 10.23 8.99
N SER A 140 5.67 10.84 8.58
CA SER A 140 5.29 10.98 7.17
C SER A 140 6.01 12.13 6.45
N ASP A 141 6.71 13.01 7.17
CA ASP A 141 7.44 14.10 6.57
C ASP A 141 8.64 13.58 5.78
N THR A 142 8.74 14.00 4.53
CA THR A 142 9.76 13.57 3.57
C THR A 142 10.71 14.70 3.18
N GLY A 143 10.50 15.88 3.77
CA GLY A 143 11.25 17.09 3.43
C GLY A 143 11.07 17.53 1.98
N ALA A 144 11.88 18.50 1.56
CA ALA A 144 11.80 19.10 0.23
C ALA A 144 12.28 18.16 -0.91
N SER A 145 13.09 17.15 -0.60
CA SER A 145 13.69 16.22 -1.57
C SER A 145 12.88 14.95 -1.79
N GLY A 146 11.77 14.76 -1.07
CA GLY A 146 10.92 13.58 -1.20
C GLY A 146 10.29 13.44 -2.60
N TYR A 147 10.27 12.22 -3.13
CA TYR A 147 9.56 11.95 -4.38
C TYR A 147 8.06 12.26 -4.24
N PRO A 148 7.36 12.67 -5.32
CA PRO A 148 5.92 12.93 -5.26
C PRO A 148 5.10 11.78 -4.66
N ILE A 149 5.48 10.54 -4.97
CA ILE A 149 4.83 9.32 -4.45
C ILE A 149 4.96 9.16 -2.92
N MET A 150 5.93 9.83 -2.30
CA MET A 150 6.13 9.90 -0.86
C MET A 150 5.43 11.14 -0.26
N ARG A 151 5.50 12.28 -0.94
CA ARG A 151 4.93 13.55 -0.47
C ARG A 151 3.40 13.55 -0.43
N ILE A 152 2.75 12.98 -1.46
CA ILE A 152 1.29 12.97 -1.56
C ILE A 152 0.65 12.27 -0.35
N PRO A 153 1.07 11.05 0.05
CA PRO A 153 0.54 10.43 1.26
C PRO A 153 0.71 11.26 2.54
N GLY A 154 1.87 11.91 2.73
CA GLY A 154 2.07 12.78 3.91
C GLY A 154 1.10 13.96 3.96
N LEU A 155 0.80 14.57 2.80
CA LEU A 155 -0.22 15.63 2.71
C LEU A 155 -1.62 15.10 3.00
N LEU A 156 -1.96 13.91 2.49
CA LEU A 156 -3.26 13.27 2.75
C LEU A 156 -3.41 12.87 4.22
N ALA A 157 -2.33 12.43 4.88
CA ALA A 157 -2.32 12.16 6.31
C ALA A 157 -2.71 13.41 7.11
N ARG A 158 -2.07 14.55 6.80
CA ARG A 158 -2.38 15.83 7.45
C ARG A 158 -3.82 16.27 7.20
N ALA A 159 -4.32 16.11 5.98
CA ALA A 159 -5.69 16.45 5.63
C ALA A 159 -6.70 15.63 6.46
N HIS A 160 -6.50 14.31 6.56
CA HIS A 160 -7.38 13.44 7.34
C HIS A 160 -7.39 13.77 8.83
N VAL A 161 -6.21 14.01 9.43
CA VAL A 161 -6.13 14.37 10.86
C VAL A 161 -6.81 15.72 11.11
N ALA A 162 -6.63 16.70 10.20
CA ALA A 162 -7.27 18.00 10.32
C ALA A 162 -8.79 17.96 10.13
N GLU A 163 -9.31 17.03 9.32
CA GLU A 163 -10.76 16.84 9.12
C GLU A 163 -11.45 16.19 10.33
N ALA A 164 -10.75 15.28 11.02
CA ALA A 164 -11.29 14.56 12.17
C ALA A 164 -11.33 15.39 13.47
N ARG A 165 -10.62 16.52 13.52
CA ARG A 165 -10.42 17.36 14.70
C ARG A 165 -11.29 18.60 14.66
#